data_AF-A0A2E2XYS5-F1
#
_entry.id   AF-A0A2E2XYS5-F1
#
_cell.length_a   1.000
_cell.length_b   1.000
_cell.length_c   1.000
_cell.angle_alpha   90.00
_cell.angle_beta   90.00
_cell.angle_gamma   90.00
#
_symmetry.space_group_name_H-M   'P 1'
#
loop_
_entity.id
_entity.type
_entity.pdbx_description
1 polymer ?
#
loop_
_entity_poly.entity_id
_entity_poly.type
_entity_poly.pdbx_seq_one_letter_code
_entity_poly.pdbx_strand_id
1 'polypeptide(L)'
;MLGVFNINMFSQSNTIDCENVTYMEDTFHVSLNDNMISNTIFYNDSNSMIYPSHCLVLDDTSLISVSYFTGFFNTGFNCHIFTHLTQNSTRDTIDFDFEVTFNSNNFSNNTVVNGNLILSDLNSTCINPVTIILHNGTVNLTEISIERNKKLIKTIDFRGREISPIPNIPFIEIYDDGSVEKKFIIE
;
A
#
# COMPACT_ATOMS: atom_id res chain seq x y z
N MET A 1 28.75 -48.46 26.04
CA MET A 1 28.22 -48.11 24.71
C MET A 1 27.11 -47.09 24.95
N LEU A 2 27.47 -45.82 25.06
CA LEU A 2 26.53 -44.71 25.27
C LEU A 2 26.24 -44.11 23.90
N GLY A 3 25.02 -44.33 23.41
CA GLY A 3 24.56 -43.78 22.14
C GLY A 3 24.45 -42.27 22.23
N VAL A 4 25.22 -41.57 21.39
CA VAL A 4 25.10 -40.14 21.19
C VAL A 4 23.78 -39.90 20.45
N PHE A 5 22.79 -39.33 21.13
CA PHE A 5 21.59 -38.80 20.49
C PHE A 5 22.00 -37.56 19.69
N ASN A 6 22.12 -37.69 18.37
CA ASN A 6 22.14 -36.55 17.47
C ASN A 6 20.73 -35.97 17.43
N ILE A 7 20.51 -34.91 18.20
CA ILE A 7 19.35 -34.06 18.05
C ILE A 7 19.67 -33.15 16.85
N ASN A 8 19.28 -33.58 15.65
CA ASN A 8 19.10 -32.63 14.55
C ASN A 8 17.89 -31.76 14.93
N MET A 9 18.11 -30.75 15.78
CA MET A 9 17.25 -29.58 15.78
C MET A 9 17.41 -28.97 14.39
N PHE A 10 16.45 -29.22 13.51
CA PHE A 10 16.21 -28.32 12.40
C PHE A 10 15.97 -26.94 13.02
N SER A 11 17.00 -26.10 13.08
CA SER A 11 16.77 -24.67 13.20
C SER A 11 16.11 -24.28 11.89
N GLN A 12 14.78 -24.28 11.85
CA GLN A 12 14.07 -23.63 10.76
C GLN A 12 14.55 -22.18 10.75
N SER A 13 15.31 -21.81 9.72
CA SER A 13 15.70 -20.41 9.54
C SER A 13 14.43 -19.66 9.14
N ASN A 14 13.84 -18.95 10.09
CA ASN A 14 12.80 -17.98 9.81
C ASN A 14 13.51 -16.80 9.14
N THR A 15 13.56 -16.81 7.81
CA THR A 15 14.19 -15.78 6.99
C THR A 15 13.16 -15.28 5.99
N ILE A 16 12.73 -14.03 6.16
CA ILE A 16 11.87 -13.29 5.23
C ILE A 16 12.41 -13.41 3.80
N ASP A 17 11.54 -13.80 2.87
CA ASP A 17 11.83 -13.80 1.44
C ASP A 17 11.67 -12.39 0.84
N CYS A 18 12.75 -11.61 0.79
CA CYS A 18 12.72 -10.24 0.31
C CYS A 18 12.40 -10.09 -1.19
N GLU A 19 12.56 -11.15 -2.00
CA GLU A 19 12.23 -11.12 -3.43
C GLU A 19 10.70 -11.16 -3.65
N ASN A 20 9.94 -11.53 -2.62
CA ASN A 20 8.48 -11.62 -2.63
C ASN A 20 7.80 -10.56 -1.74
N VAL A 21 8.50 -9.44 -1.51
CA VAL A 21 7.96 -8.25 -0.85
C VAL A 21 7.90 -7.13 -1.88
N THR A 22 6.70 -6.64 -2.19
CA THR A 22 6.54 -5.45 -3.04
C THR A 22 5.54 -4.48 -2.40
N TYR A 23 5.73 -3.20 -2.67
CA TYR A 23 4.83 -2.13 -2.25
C TYR A 23 4.09 -1.61 -3.49
N MET A 24 2.81 -1.28 -3.35
CA MET A 24 2.03 -0.77 -4.49
C MET A 24 2.59 0.56 -5.00
N GLU A 25 3.05 1.41 -4.08
CA GLU A 25 3.70 2.69 -4.37
C GLU A 25 5.00 2.84 -3.57
N ASP A 26 5.99 3.55 -4.14
CA ASP A 26 7.28 3.91 -3.52
C ASP A 26 7.46 5.42 -3.34
N THR A 27 6.54 6.21 -3.86
CA THR A 27 6.57 7.67 -3.86
C THR A 27 5.24 8.20 -3.34
N PHE A 28 5.30 9.01 -2.29
CA PHE A 28 4.10 9.51 -1.63
C PHE A 28 4.06 11.03 -1.56
N HIS A 29 2.86 11.55 -1.40
CA HIS A 29 2.60 12.97 -1.28
C HIS A 29 1.95 13.29 0.06
N VAL A 30 2.50 14.25 0.79
CA VAL A 30 2.00 14.67 2.12
C VAL A 30 1.80 16.17 2.09
N SER A 31 0.67 16.64 2.61
CA SER A 31 0.42 18.06 2.84
C SER A 31 0.00 18.31 4.28
N LEU A 32 -0.08 19.59 4.68
CA LEU A 32 -0.60 19.95 6.01
C LEU A 32 -2.09 19.60 6.19
N ASN A 33 -2.85 19.54 5.10
CA ASN A 33 -4.30 19.24 5.13
C ASN A 33 -4.60 17.76 4.89
N ASP A 34 -3.66 17.05 4.30
CA ASP A 34 -3.72 15.62 4.03
C ASP A 34 -2.37 15.03 4.40
N ASN A 35 -2.26 14.72 5.70
CA ASN A 35 -1.02 14.30 6.33
C ASN A 35 -0.93 12.78 6.46
N MET A 36 -1.78 12.05 5.74
CA MET A 36 -1.93 10.62 5.87
C MET A 36 -1.58 9.94 4.55
N ILE A 37 -0.82 8.86 4.63
CA ILE A 37 -0.51 8.00 3.50
C ILE A 37 -1.06 6.62 3.80
N SER A 38 -1.79 6.06 2.85
CA SER A 38 -2.21 4.67 2.84
C SER A 38 -1.56 3.96 1.65
N ASN A 39 -1.15 2.72 1.87
CA ASN A 39 -0.54 1.90 0.84
C ASN A 39 -0.70 0.41 1.19
N THR A 40 -0.46 -0.45 0.21
CA THR A 40 -0.58 -1.90 0.33
C THR A 40 0.77 -2.55 0.13
N ILE A 41 1.14 -3.46 1.03
CA ILE A 41 2.29 -4.35 0.89
C ILE A 41 1.78 -5.67 0.36
N PHE A 42 2.37 -6.17 -0.71
CA PHE A 42 2.19 -7.54 -1.17
C PHE A 42 3.34 -8.37 -0.63
N TYR A 43 3.02 -9.27 0.28
CA TYR A 43 3.99 -10.14 0.92
C TYR A 43 3.59 -11.59 0.68
N ASN A 44 4.40 -12.30 -0.11
CA ASN A 44 4.18 -13.70 -0.42
C ASN A 44 5.33 -14.54 0.14
N ASP A 45 5.24 -14.87 1.42
CA ASP A 45 6.27 -15.65 2.09
C ASP A 45 5.76 -17.03 2.49
N SER A 46 6.31 -18.04 1.80
CA SER A 46 6.03 -19.45 2.08
C SER A 46 7.05 -20.09 3.05
N ASN A 47 8.03 -19.31 3.50
CA ASN A 47 9.21 -19.76 4.26
C ASN A 47 9.19 -19.29 5.73
N SER A 48 8.75 -18.05 6.01
CA SER A 48 8.82 -17.46 7.37
C SER A 48 7.58 -17.74 8.22
N MET A 49 7.77 -18.24 9.45
CA MET A 49 6.68 -18.57 10.41
C MET A 49 6.40 -17.50 11.48
N ILE A 50 6.92 -16.28 11.33
CA ILE A 50 6.86 -15.23 12.38
C ILE A 50 6.18 -13.97 11.84
N TYR A 51 5.53 -13.22 12.72
CA TYR A 51 5.07 -11.84 12.50
C TYR A 51 6.28 -10.91 12.31
N PRO A 52 6.60 -10.46 11.08
CA PRO A 52 7.65 -9.48 10.89
C PRO A 52 7.22 -8.14 11.50
N SER A 53 8.16 -7.21 11.58
CA SER A 53 7.88 -5.81 11.85
C SER A 53 7.99 -5.03 10.55
N HIS A 54 7.03 -4.14 10.30
CA HIS A 54 7.07 -3.20 9.18
C HIS A 54 7.29 -1.80 9.72
N CYS A 55 8.37 -1.15 9.32
CA CYS A 55 8.76 0.16 9.79
C CYS A 55 8.98 1.13 8.63
N LEU A 56 8.59 2.39 8.82
CA LEU A 56 9.05 3.50 8.00
C LEU A 56 10.19 4.22 8.73
N VAL A 57 11.37 4.23 8.15
CA VAL A 57 12.54 4.94 8.68
C VAL A 57 12.89 6.08 7.73
N LEU A 58 12.74 7.31 8.20
CA LEU A 58 13.10 8.50 7.43
C LEU A 58 14.58 8.82 7.55
N ASP A 59 15.17 9.32 6.47
CA ASP A 59 16.55 9.79 6.46
C ASP A 59 16.70 11.11 7.23
N ASP A 60 15.66 11.95 7.22
CA ASP A 60 15.58 13.21 7.95
C ASP A 60 14.25 13.34 8.70
N THR A 61 14.31 13.31 10.03
CA THR A 61 13.15 13.46 10.93
C THR A 61 12.94 14.89 11.42
N SER A 62 13.80 15.84 11.02
CA SER A 62 13.68 17.24 11.43
C SER A 62 12.51 17.97 10.77
N LEU A 63 12.08 17.49 9.60
CA LEU A 63 11.00 18.08 8.81
C LEU A 63 9.64 17.46 9.13
N ILE A 64 9.60 16.13 9.26
CA ILE A 64 8.38 15.37 9.51
C ILE A 64 8.69 14.25 10.51
N SER A 65 7.70 13.94 11.33
CA SER A 65 7.69 12.75 12.18
C SER A 65 6.52 11.86 11.80
N VAL A 66 6.59 10.59 12.18
CA VAL A 66 5.71 9.55 11.65
C VAL A 66 5.09 8.75 12.78
N SER A 67 3.80 8.45 12.66
CA SER A 67 3.11 7.50 13.55
C SER A 67 2.27 6.53 12.74
N TYR A 68 2.39 5.23 13.04
CA TYR A 68 1.51 4.21 12.47
C TYR A 68 0.15 4.21 13.15
N PHE A 69 -0.89 4.21 12.31
CA PHE A 69 -2.27 4.13 12.73
C PHE A 69 -2.88 2.79 12.31
N THR A 70 -3.45 2.06 13.27
CA THR A 70 -4.07 0.75 13.05
C THR A 70 -5.51 0.81 13.54
N GLY A 71 -6.39 1.43 12.75
CA GLY A 71 -7.78 1.63 13.13
C GLY A 71 -7.91 2.32 14.50
N PHE A 72 -8.52 1.67 15.49
CA PHE A 72 -8.73 2.30 16.81
C PHE A 72 -7.46 2.60 17.63
N PHE A 73 -6.27 2.19 17.19
CA PHE A 73 -5.03 2.35 17.94
C PHE A 73 -3.98 3.14 17.13
N ASN A 74 -3.51 4.25 17.70
CA ASN A 74 -2.23 4.84 17.29
C ASN A 74 -1.13 4.12 18.07
N THR A 75 -0.22 3.47 17.36
CA THR A 75 0.87 2.71 18.00
C THR A 75 1.98 3.63 18.55
N GLY A 76 1.99 4.91 18.15
CA GLY A 76 2.96 5.91 18.57
C GLY A 76 4.37 5.71 18.02
N PHE A 77 4.60 4.62 17.29
CA PHE A 77 5.89 4.27 16.71
C PHE A 77 5.85 4.39 15.19
N ASN A 78 7.02 4.59 14.59
CA ASN A 78 7.25 4.51 13.14
C ASN A 78 7.34 3.05 12.65
N CYS A 79 6.84 2.10 13.45
CA CYS A 79 6.82 0.68 13.21
C CYS A 79 5.47 0.09 13.59
N HIS A 80 4.96 -0.76 12.71
CA HIS A 80 3.82 -1.63 12.96
C HIS A 80 4.29 -3.09 13.07
N ILE A 81 3.74 -3.82 14.04
CA ILE A 81 3.95 -5.26 14.17
C ILE A 81 2.71 -5.94 13.60
N PHE A 82 2.87 -6.81 12.60
CA PHE A 82 1.74 -7.55 12.05
C PHE A 82 1.10 -8.39 13.16
N THR A 83 -0.20 -8.24 13.40
CA THR A 83 -0.90 -9.00 14.44
C THR A 83 -1.66 -10.22 13.90
N HIS A 84 -1.80 -10.34 12.57
CA HIS A 84 -2.59 -11.38 11.92
C HIS A 84 -1.90 -11.96 10.68
N LEU A 85 -0.83 -12.73 10.87
CA LEU A 85 -0.40 -13.76 9.92
C LEU A 85 -0.96 -15.10 10.39
N THR A 86 -2.01 -15.61 9.73
CA THR A 86 -2.47 -16.99 9.94
C THR A 86 -1.94 -17.84 8.81
N GLN A 87 -0.79 -18.48 9.01
CA GLN A 87 -0.32 -19.55 8.11
C GLN A 87 -1.30 -20.70 8.16
N ASN A 88 -1.95 -20.99 7.04
CA ASN A 88 -2.59 -22.27 6.70
C ASN A 88 -3.46 -22.22 5.43
N SER A 89 -3.44 -21.13 4.64
CA SER A 89 -4.05 -21.17 3.30
C SER A 89 -2.96 -21.49 2.29
N THR A 90 -3.18 -22.48 1.44
CA THR A 90 -2.24 -22.91 0.39
C THR A 90 -2.10 -21.89 -0.76
N ARG A 91 -2.35 -20.60 -0.46
CA ARG A 91 -2.36 -19.40 -1.32
C ARG A 91 -2.01 -18.13 -0.51
N ASP A 92 -1.01 -18.19 0.37
CA ASP A 92 -0.68 -17.09 1.32
C ASP A 92 0.08 -15.92 0.64
N THR A 93 -0.46 -15.36 -0.44
CA THR A 93 -0.17 -13.96 -0.79
C THR A 93 -1.00 -13.11 0.15
N ILE A 94 -0.36 -12.47 1.12
CA ILE A 94 -1.00 -11.60 2.09
C ILE A 94 -0.77 -10.17 1.62
N ASP A 95 -1.84 -9.52 1.21
CA ASP A 95 -1.89 -8.08 1.09
C ASP A 95 -2.17 -7.46 2.47
N PHE A 96 -1.35 -6.49 2.85
CA PHE A 96 -1.54 -5.75 4.08
C PHE A 96 -1.63 -4.26 3.78
N ASP A 97 -2.83 -3.72 4.02
CA ASP A 97 -3.05 -2.28 3.98
C ASP A 97 -2.49 -1.66 5.25
N PHE A 98 -1.68 -0.63 5.08
CA PHE A 98 -1.17 0.17 6.17
C PHE A 98 -1.49 1.63 5.97
N GLU A 99 -1.63 2.33 7.10
CA GLU A 99 -1.86 3.76 7.14
C GLU A 99 -0.85 4.41 8.08
N VAL A 100 -0.23 5.48 7.59
CA VAL A 100 0.82 6.22 8.27
C VAL A 100 0.43 7.69 8.29
N THR A 101 0.43 8.26 9.50
CA THR A 101 0.18 9.69 9.69
C THR A 101 1.50 10.42 9.92
N PHE A 102 1.69 11.51 9.19
CA PHE A 102 2.83 12.41 9.33
C PHE A 102 2.45 13.62 10.17
N ASN A 103 3.35 14.00 11.08
CA ASN A 103 3.21 15.20 11.90
C ASN A 103 4.35 16.16 11.55
N SER A 104 4.00 17.39 11.19
CA SER A 104 4.96 18.45 10.87
C SER A 104 4.43 19.82 11.30
N ASN A 105 5.35 20.76 11.51
CA ASN A 105 5.03 22.13 11.91
C ASN A 105 5.20 23.15 10.78
N ASN A 106 6.05 22.89 9.78
CA ASN A 106 6.23 23.70 8.56
C ASN A 106 7.31 23.06 7.67
N PHE A 107 7.14 23.06 6.35
CA PHE A 107 8.16 22.67 5.37
C PHE A 107 8.02 23.52 4.10
N SER A 108 9.05 23.61 3.25
CA SER A 108 8.89 24.30 1.95
C SER A 108 8.04 23.47 0.97
N ASN A 109 7.37 24.12 0.02
CA ASN A 109 6.62 23.38 -0.99
C ASN A 109 7.56 22.56 -1.89
N ASN A 110 7.13 21.36 -2.31
CA ASN A 110 7.93 20.38 -3.04
C ASN A 110 9.23 19.95 -2.31
N THR A 111 9.21 19.93 -0.97
CA THR A 111 10.35 19.39 -0.21
C THR A 111 10.36 17.87 -0.33
N VAL A 112 11.52 17.29 -0.61
CA VAL A 112 11.67 15.84 -0.72
C VAL A 112 12.30 15.30 0.57
N VAL A 113 11.67 14.29 1.15
CA VAL A 113 12.20 13.50 2.28
C VAL A 113 12.31 12.06 1.81
N ASN A 114 13.49 11.49 1.93
CA ASN A 114 13.72 10.09 1.61
C ASN A 114 13.61 9.23 2.88
N GLY A 115 13.35 7.96 2.68
CA GLY A 115 13.36 6.97 3.75
C GLY A 115 13.33 5.57 3.21
N ASN A 116 13.07 4.62 4.11
CA ASN A 116 13.01 3.21 3.79
C ASN A 116 11.81 2.56 4.49
N LEU A 117 11.05 1.78 3.74
CA LEU A 117 10.14 0.78 4.29
C LEU A 117 10.95 -0.48 4.57
N ILE A 118 10.99 -0.85 5.84
CA ILE A 118 11.79 -1.95 6.37
C ILE A 118 10.83 -3.03 6.84
N LEU A 119 10.93 -4.22 6.23
CA LEU A 119 10.31 -5.43 6.72
C LEU A 119 11.38 -6.28 7.39
N SER A 120 11.29 -6.51 8.70
CA SER A 120 12.36 -7.20 9.44
C SER A 120 11.85 -8.19 10.48
N ASP A 121 12.61 -9.27 10.65
CA ASP A 121 12.46 -10.24 11.74
C ASP A 121 13.81 -10.44 12.48
N LEU A 122 13.93 -11.51 13.27
CA LEU A 122 15.14 -11.80 14.04
C LEU A 122 16.37 -12.15 13.17
N ASN A 123 16.18 -12.65 11.94
CA ASN A 123 17.25 -13.21 11.12
C ASN A 123 17.37 -12.58 9.72
N SER A 124 16.40 -11.78 9.29
CA SER A 124 16.44 -11.10 7.99
C SER A 124 15.78 -9.73 8.01
N THR A 125 16.12 -8.94 6.99
CA THR A 125 15.63 -7.57 6.84
C THR A 125 15.58 -7.23 5.35
N CYS A 126 14.40 -6.79 4.90
CA CYS A 126 14.16 -6.29 3.56
C CYS A 126 14.02 -4.77 3.62
N ILE A 127 14.76 -4.06 2.78
CA ILE A 127 14.80 -2.60 2.76
C ILE A 127 14.33 -2.14 1.39
N ASN A 128 13.27 -1.32 1.39
CA ASN A 128 12.69 -0.76 0.18
C ASN A 128 12.74 0.77 0.28
N PRO A 129 13.50 1.47 -0.58
CA PRO A 129 13.61 2.92 -0.52
C PRO A 129 12.27 3.56 -0.89
N VAL A 130 11.95 4.68 -0.25
CA VAL A 130 10.75 5.46 -0.53
C VAL A 130 11.05 6.95 -0.59
N THR A 131 10.25 7.66 -1.38
CA THR A 131 10.33 9.11 -1.54
C THR A 131 9.05 9.75 -1.03
N ILE A 132 9.14 10.80 -0.23
CA ILE A 132 8.00 11.55 0.29
C ILE A 132 8.13 13.00 -0.18
N ILE A 133 7.12 13.48 -0.89
CA ILE A 133 7.07 14.84 -1.43
C ILE A 133 6.09 15.65 -0.57
N LEU A 134 6.61 16.67 0.10
CA LEU A 134 5.87 17.54 1.00
C LEU A 134 5.34 18.78 0.28
N HIS A 135 4.03 18.99 0.34
CA HIS A 135 3.32 20.10 -0.28
C HIS A 135 2.86 21.12 0.75
N ASN A 136 3.48 22.31 0.79
CA ASN A 136 3.13 23.41 1.72
C ASN A 136 2.13 24.39 1.10
N GLY A 137 1.19 23.86 0.35
CA GLY A 137 0.05 24.60 -0.17
C GLY A 137 -1.22 23.89 0.24
N THR A 138 -2.35 24.60 0.27
CA THR A 138 -3.64 23.97 0.05
C THR A 138 -3.53 23.18 -1.25
N VAL A 139 -3.35 21.87 -1.15
CA VAL A 139 -3.67 20.97 -2.25
C VAL A 139 -5.17 21.16 -2.42
N ASN A 140 -5.56 22.06 -3.31
CA ASN A 140 -6.85 21.93 -3.94
C ASN A 140 -6.74 20.60 -4.68
N LEU A 141 -7.19 19.52 -4.02
CA LEU A 141 -7.75 18.37 -4.69
C LEU A 141 -9.02 18.85 -5.41
N THR A 142 -8.89 19.83 -6.31
CA THR A 142 -9.54 19.64 -7.59
C THR A 142 -8.89 18.37 -8.07
N GLU A 143 -9.62 17.26 -8.00
CA GLU A 143 -9.41 16.18 -8.95
C GLU A 143 -9.07 16.90 -10.24
N ILE A 144 -7.80 16.84 -10.65
CA ILE A 144 -7.47 17.21 -12.01
C ILE A 144 -8.16 16.06 -12.73
N SER A 145 -9.44 16.26 -13.07
CA SER A 145 -9.99 15.62 -14.24
C SER A 145 -9.03 16.11 -15.31
N ILE A 146 -8.02 15.29 -15.57
CA ILE A 146 -7.37 15.35 -16.85
C ILE A 146 -8.56 15.06 -17.74
N GLU A 147 -9.17 16.09 -18.30
CA GLU A 147 -10.04 15.98 -19.46
C GLU A 147 -9.11 15.47 -20.56
N ARG A 148 -8.72 14.20 -20.44
CA ARG A 148 -8.35 13.38 -21.56
C ARG A 148 -9.59 13.48 -22.40
N ASN A 149 -9.47 14.10 -23.57
CA ASN A 149 -10.47 14.07 -24.61
C ASN A 149 -10.70 12.60 -25.00
N LYS A 150 -11.35 11.85 -24.12
CA LYS A 150 -11.58 10.43 -24.24
C LYS A 150 -12.78 10.28 -25.16
N LYS A 151 -12.59 9.48 -26.20
CA LYS A 151 -13.61 9.26 -27.22
C LYS A 151 -14.38 8.01 -26.85
N LEU A 152 -15.71 8.11 -26.77
CA LEU A 152 -16.58 6.96 -26.57
C LEU A 152 -16.38 5.97 -27.73
N ILE A 153 -15.95 4.74 -27.43
CA ILE A 153 -15.82 3.65 -28.40
C ILE A 153 -17.12 2.85 -28.47
N LYS A 154 -17.67 2.46 -27.33
CA LYS A 154 -18.86 1.60 -27.27
C LYS A 154 -19.62 1.77 -25.96
N THR A 155 -20.93 1.53 -26.05
CA THR A 155 -21.83 1.43 -24.91
C THR A 155 -22.39 0.02 -24.85
N ILE A 156 -22.30 -0.64 -23.70
CA ILE A 156 -22.73 -2.02 -23.51
C ILE A 156 -23.64 -2.20 -22.30
N ASP A 157 -24.42 -3.26 -22.31
CA ASP A 157 -25.04 -3.79 -21.11
C ASP A 157 -24.06 -4.62 -20.28
N PHE A 158 -24.50 -5.07 -19.09
CA PHE A 158 -23.72 -5.94 -18.21
C PHE A 158 -23.44 -7.34 -18.78
N ARG A 159 -24.02 -7.68 -19.94
CA ARG A 159 -23.76 -8.92 -20.67
C ARG A 159 -22.78 -8.70 -21.84
N GLY A 160 -22.24 -7.49 -22.00
CA GLY A 160 -21.26 -7.16 -23.03
C GLY A 160 -21.85 -6.85 -24.41
N ARG A 161 -23.18 -6.78 -24.53
CA ARG A 161 -23.87 -6.49 -25.79
C ARG A 161 -23.91 -4.99 -26.03
N GLU A 162 -23.66 -4.57 -27.26
CA GLU A 162 -23.75 -3.16 -27.63
C GLU A 162 -25.21 -2.69 -27.59
N ILE A 163 -25.44 -1.57 -26.91
CA ILE A 163 -26.78 -1.00 -26.69
C ILE A 163 -26.76 0.51 -26.83
N SER A 164 -27.93 1.10 -27.10
CA SER A 164 -28.18 2.51 -26.83
C SER A 164 -28.64 2.69 -25.37
N PRO A 165 -28.22 3.75 -24.67
CA PRO A 165 -28.69 4.05 -23.31
C PRO A 165 -30.22 4.10 -23.22
N ILE A 166 -30.79 3.44 -22.22
CA ILE A 166 -32.21 3.48 -21.89
C ILE A 166 -32.35 3.99 -20.45
N PRO A 167 -33.22 4.98 -20.17
CA PRO A 167 -33.47 5.42 -18.80
C PRO A 167 -33.89 4.28 -17.89
N ASN A 168 -33.53 4.37 -16.62
CA ASN A 168 -33.76 3.36 -15.58
C ASN A 168 -33.13 1.99 -15.88
N ILE A 169 -32.18 1.91 -16.82
CA ILE A 169 -31.38 0.72 -17.11
C ILE A 169 -29.89 1.10 -17.01
N PRO A 170 -29.10 0.42 -16.16
CA PRO A 170 -27.68 0.73 -16.04
C PRO A 170 -26.90 0.18 -17.25
N PHE A 171 -25.86 0.88 -17.65
CA PHE A 171 -25.01 0.55 -18.79
C PHE A 171 -23.54 0.91 -18.53
N ILE A 172 -22.66 0.43 -19.40
CA ILE A 172 -21.20 0.63 -19.31
C ILE A 172 -20.72 1.31 -20.60
N GLU A 173 -19.95 2.38 -20.46
CA GLU A 173 -19.25 3.04 -21.57
C GLU A 173 -17.77 2.71 -21.55
N ILE A 174 -17.21 2.42 -22.71
CA ILE A 174 -15.79 2.11 -22.90
C ILE A 174 -15.19 3.17 -23.80
N TYR A 175 -14.05 3.70 -23.38
CA TYR A 175 -13.35 4.79 -24.06
C TYR A 175 -12.04 4.31 -24.72
N ASP A 176 -11.50 5.12 -25.61
CA ASP A 176 -10.28 4.84 -26.37
C ASP A 176 -8.98 4.84 -25.56
N ASP A 177 -8.98 5.50 -24.40
CA ASP A 177 -7.90 5.44 -23.43
C ASP A 177 -7.95 4.18 -22.52
N GLY A 178 -8.90 3.27 -22.77
CA GLY A 178 -9.12 2.06 -21.99
C GLY A 178 -9.92 2.27 -20.71
N SER A 179 -10.34 3.51 -20.40
CA SER A 179 -11.20 3.78 -19.25
C SER A 179 -12.62 3.24 -19.48
N VAL A 180 -13.30 2.93 -18.37
CA VAL A 180 -14.64 2.36 -18.35
C VAL A 180 -15.50 3.11 -17.33
N GLU A 181 -16.67 3.56 -17.75
CA GLU A 181 -17.64 4.23 -16.88
C GLU A 181 -18.93 3.41 -16.76
N LYS A 182 -19.47 3.29 -15.54
CA LYS A 182 -20.77 2.67 -15.28
C LYS A 182 -21.78 3.79 -15.05
N LYS A 183 -22.84 3.85 -15.88
CA LYS A 183 -23.84 4.92 -15.85
C LYS A 183 -25.24 4.37 -15.60
N PHE A 184 -26.06 5.20 -14.95
CA PHE A 184 -27.49 4.96 -14.72
C PHE A 184 -28.21 6.31 -14.87
N ILE A 185 -29.04 6.43 -15.91
CA ILE A 185 -29.80 7.65 -16.18
C ILE A 185 -31.22 7.42 -15.66
N ILE A 186 -31.71 8.31 -14.82
CA ILE A 186 -33.08 8.26 -14.27
C ILE A 186 -33.94 9.27 -15.05
N GLU A 187 -35.19 8.88 -15.33
CA GLU A 187 -36.25 9.75 -15.86
C GLU A 187 -37.30 10.02 -14.77
#